data_AF-A0A7C3ZTA6-F1
#
_entry.id   AF-A0A7C3ZTA6-F1
#
_cell.length_a   1.000
_cell.length_b   1.000
_cell.length_c   1.000
_cell.angle_alpha   90.00
_cell.angle_beta   90.00
_cell.angle_gamma   90.00
#
_symmetry.space_group_name_H-M   'P 1'
#
loop_
_entity.id
_entity.type
_entity.pdbx_description
1 polymer ?
#
loop_
_entity_poly.entity_id
_entity_poly.type
_entity_poly.pdbx_seq_one_letter_code
_entity_poly.pdbx_strand_id
1 'polypeptide(L)' 'MAKPKLSFYDVKTKKKFETDEYTVTEKNDRWFAVAQSPAGGHECWRVLGRDEAAKLAKT' A
#
# COMPACT_ATOMS: atom_id res chain seq x y z
N MET A 1 7.57 -12.99 -8.14
CA MET A 1 7.74 -13.37 -6.72
C MET A 1 6.57 -12.76 -5.95
N ALA A 2 6.01 -13.45 -4.95
CA ALA A 2 4.82 -12.94 -4.24
C ALA A 2 5.17 -11.66 -3.47
N LYS A 3 4.43 -10.56 -3.70
CA LYS A 3 4.59 -9.32 -2.94
C LYS A 3 4.26 -9.62 -1.47
N PRO A 4 5.03 -9.12 -0.49
CA PRO A 4 4.70 -9.31 0.91
C PRO A 4 3.40 -8.59 1.23
N LYS A 5 2.54 -9.19 2.07
CA LYS A 5 1.31 -8.53 2.54
C LYS A 5 1.66 -7.27 3.33
N LEU A 6 1.03 -6.16 2.98
CA LEU A 6 1.14 -4.91 3.70
C LEU A 6 -0.15 -4.65 4.47
N SER A 7 -0.02 -4.13 5.69
CA SER A 7 -1.18 -3.72 6.49
C SER A 7 -1.61 -2.31 6.09
N PHE A 8 -2.81 -2.15 5.55
CA PHE A 8 -3.40 -0.87 5.23
C PHE A 8 -4.38 -0.44 6.32
N TYR A 9 -4.53 0.87 6.49
CA TYR A 9 -5.56 1.44 7.34
C TYR A 9 -6.57 2.18 6.48
N ASP A 10 -7.79 1.65 6.44
CA ASP A 10 -8.91 2.33 5.81
C ASP A 10 -9.43 3.39 6.77
N VAL A 11 -9.18 4.66 6.46
CA VAL A 11 -9.64 5.79 7.27
C VAL A 11 -11.15 6.03 7.17
N LYS A 12 -11.81 5.55 6.10
CA LYS A 12 -13.26 5.68 5.92
C LYS A 12 -14.01 4.67 6.77
N THR A 13 -13.57 3.41 6.75
CA THR A 13 -14.18 2.34 7.56
C THR A 13 -13.53 2.19 8.94
N LYS A 14 -12.43 2.89 9.18
CA LYS A 14 -11.61 2.88 10.41
C LYS A 14 -11.09 1.48 10.77
N LYS A 15 -10.88 0.63 9.76
CA LYS A 15 -10.43 -0.76 9.93
C LYS A 15 -9.04 -0.97 9.33
N LYS A 16 -8.29 -1.87 9.96
CA LYS A 16 -7.03 -2.38 9.43
C LYS A 16 -7.32 -3.61 8.58
N PHE A 17 -6.63 -3.74 7.45
CA PHE A 17 -6.66 -4.94 6.62
C PHE A 17 -5.27 -5.20 6.04
N GLU A 18 -5.01 -6.44 5.64
CA GLU A 18 -3.73 -6.82 5.05
C GLU A 18 -3.96 -7.36 3.66
N THR A 19 -3.14 -6.92 2.70
CA THR A 19 -3.22 -7.40 1.32
C THR A 19 -1.85 -7.37 0.66
N ASP A 20 -1.61 -8.33 -0.23
CA ASP A 20 -0.51 -8.41 -1.19
C ASP A 20 -0.88 -7.81 -2.56
N GLU A 21 -2.17 -7.51 -2.76
CA GLU A 21 -2.69 -6.80 -3.93
C GLU A 21 -2.57 -5.29 -3.75
N TYR A 22 -1.38 -4.78 -4.01
CA TYR A 22 -1.12 -3.34 -4.05
C TYR A 22 -0.11 -2.96 -5.13
N THR A 23 -0.15 -1.68 -5.47
CA THR A 23 0.74 -1.04 -6.43
C THR A 23 1.60 -0.02 -5.72
N VAL A 24 2.91 -0.05 -5.96
CA VAL A 24 3.83 0.96 -5.43
C VAL A 24 3.96 2.08 -6.46
N THR A 25 3.71 3.31 -6.06
CA THR A 25 3.81 4.51 -6.89
C THR A 25 4.66 5.56 -6.19
N GLU A 26 5.43 6.31 -6.96
CA GLU A 26 6.20 7.45 -6.48
C GLU A 26 5.44 8.74 -6.79
N LYS A 27 5.30 9.60 -5.77
CA LYS A 27 4.66 10.91 -5.90
C LYS A 27 5.39 11.91 -5.00
N ASN A 28 5.88 13.00 -5.58
CA ASN A 28 6.58 14.07 -4.86
C ASN A 28 7.75 13.54 -3.99
N ASP A 29 8.65 12.75 -4.58
CA ASP A 29 9.79 12.09 -3.91
C ASP A 29 9.42 11.18 -2.73
N ARG A 30 8.15 10.79 -2.63
CA ARG A 30 7.65 9.85 -1.63
C ARG A 30 7.03 8.65 -2.31
N TRP A 31 7.20 7.51 -1.68
CA TRP A 31 6.67 6.25 -2.16
C TRP A 31 5.36 5.94 -1.45
N PHE A 32 4.40 5.43 -2.20
CA PHE A 32 3.08 5.05 -1.71
C PHE A 32 2.73 3.66 -2.19
N ALA A 33 2.29 2.80 -1.28
CA ALA A 33 1.56 1.60 -1.63
C ALA A 33 0.07 1.96 -1.73
N VAL A 34 -0.54 1.64 -2.86
CA VAL A 34 -1.96 1.87 -3.13
C VAL A 34 -2.64 0.51 -3.25
N ALA A 35 -3.60 0.25 -2.36
CA ALA A 35 -4.39 -0.97 -2.33
C ALA A 35 -5.88 -0.64 -2.42
N GLN A 36 -6.69 -1.56 -2.94
CA GLN A 36 -8.14 -1.39 -2.93
C GLN A 36 -8.72 -1.79 -1.56
N SER A 37 -9.60 -0.96 -1.00
CA SER A 37 -10.30 -1.29 0.25
C SER A 37 -11.29 -2.44 0.00
N PRO A 38 -11.28 -3.49 0.85
CA PRO A 38 -12.24 -4.60 0.75
C PRO A 38 -13.68 -4.18 1.10
N ALA A 39 -13.86 -3.02 1.75
CA ALA A 39 -15.13 -2.63 2.32
C ALA A 39 -15.86 -1.52 1.54
N GLY A 40 -15.19 -0.81 0.62
CA GLY A 40 -15.79 0.39 0.06
C GLY A 40 -15.28 0.86 -1.30
N GLY A 41 -14.65 0.00 -2.10
CA GLY A 41 -14.29 0.29 -3.49
C GLY A 41 -13.38 1.51 -3.71
N HIS A 42 -12.78 2.04 -2.64
CA HIS A 42 -11.88 3.19 -2.67
C HIS A 42 -10.45 2.74 -2.43
N GLU A 43 -9.51 3.59 -2.81
CA GLU A 43 -8.09 3.30 -2.67
C GLU A 43 -7.56 3.72 -1.29
N CYS A 44 -6.80 2.82 -0.67
CA CYS A 44 -6.07 3.07 0.56
C CYS A 44 -4.60 3.32 0.23
N TRP A 45 -4.13 4.51 0.60
CA TRP A 45 -2.77 4.97 0.32
C TRP A 45 -1.93 4.86 1.60
N ARG A 46 -0.91 4.01 1.56
CA ARG A 46 0.08 3.84 2.64
C ARG A 46 1.40 4.46 2.21
N VAL A 47 1.95 5.35 3.04
CA VAL A 47 3.29 5.89 2.82
C VAL A 47 4.32 4.79 3.07
N LEU A 48 5.25 4.63 2.14
CA LEU A 48 6.41 3.75 2.27
C LEU A 48 7.66 4.59 2.52
N GLY A 49 8.53 4.11 3.42
CA GLY A 49 9.86 4.65 3.55
C GLY A 49 10.71 4.36 2.30
N ARG A 50 11.76 5.15 2.06
CA ARG A 50 12.67 4.97 0.91
C ARG A 50 13.23 3.55 0.82
N ASP A 51 13.65 2.97 1.95
CA ASP A 51 14.20 1.61 1.99
C ASP A 51 13.13 0.53 1.76
N GLU A 52 11.91 0.75 2.25
CA GLU A 52 10.80 -0.19 2.09
C GLU A 52 10.32 -0.21 0.63
N ALA A 53 10.17 0.98 0.04
CA ALA A 53 9.84 1.12 -1.36
C ALA A 53 10.93 0.58 -2.29
N ALA A 54 12.21 0.81 -1.99
CA ALA A 54 13.31 0.25 -2.78
C ALA A 54 13.34 -1.29 -2.76
N LYS A 55 12.89 -1.92 -1.66
CA LYS A 55 12.73 -3.38 -1.58
C LYS A 55 11.52 -3.86 -2.39
N LEU A 56 10.40 -3.15 -2.31
CA LEU A 56 9.15 -3.53 -2.96
C LEU A 56 9.10 -3.23 -4.46
N ALA A 57 9.79 -2.16 -4.91
CA ALA A 57 9.91 -1.79 -6.31
C ALA A 57 10.91 -2.66 -7.08
N LYS A 58 11.77 -3.41 -6.38
CA LYS A 58 12.74 -4.35 -6.95
C LYS A 58 12.22 -5.80 -7.09
N THR A 59 10.97 -6.06 -6.70
CA THR A 59 10.31 -7.38 -6.76
C THR A 59 9.22 -7.43 -7.80
#